data_AF-A0A7V3T7A2-F1
#
_entry.id   AF-A0A7V3T7A2-F1
#
_cell.length_a   1.000
_cell.length_b   1.000
_cell.length_c   1.000
_cell.angle_alpha   90.00
_cell.angle_beta   90.00
_cell.angle_gamma   90.00
#
_symmetry.space_group_name_H-M   'P 1'
#
loop_
_entity.id
_entity.type
_entity.pdbx_description
1 polymer ?
#
loop_
_entity_poly.entity_id
_entity_poly.type
_entity_poly.pdbx_seq_one_letter_code
_entity_poly.pdbx_strand_id
1 'polypeptide(L)'
;MGPFQIIFTPASAADLSKLPKHLQLQVLGQFRGLPEEVVGTELDQFGKLERHGRILHRMRLGDYRIYFERHKLGVLVHRILSRHTLKDFLFRSNLPLGEDQALQDNPKFWELIEAAQSSKPKP
;
A
#
# COMPACT_ATOMS: atom_id res chain seq x y z
N MET A 1 6.26 -6.47 -24.72
CA MET A 1 5.96 -6.05 -23.34
C MET A 1 6.75 -6.95 -22.40
N GLY A 2 7.47 -6.37 -21.43
CA GLY A 2 8.15 -7.15 -20.38
C GLY A 2 7.13 -7.75 -19.39
N PRO A 3 7.55 -8.70 -18.53
CA PRO A 3 6.66 -9.29 -17.53
C PRO A 3 6.18 -8.23 -16.54
N PHE A 4 4.93 -8.36 -16.08
CA PHE A 4 4.39 -7.52 -15.01
C PHE A 4 5.16 -7.77 -13.71
N GLN A 5 5.52 -6.69 -13.02
CA GLN A 5 6.32 -6.74 -11.81
C GLN A 5 5.55 -6.24 -10.59
N ILE A 6 5.68 -7.00 -9.51
CA ILE A 6 5.24 -6.60 -8.17
C ILE A 6 6.51 -6.14 -7.45
N ILE A 7 6.67 -4.83 -7.31
CA ILE A 7 7.89 -4.23 -6.78
C ILE A 7 7.64 -3.86 -5.33
N PHE A 8 8.49 -4.36 -4.44
CA PHE A 8 8.46 -3.99 -3.02
C PHE A 8 9.56 -2.98 -2.75
N THR A 9 9.22 -1.82 -2.16
CA THR A 9 10.22 -0.98 -1.50
C THR A 9 10.89 -1.76 -0.36
N PRO A 10 12.13 -1.42 0.06
CA PRO A 10 12.77 -2.07 1.20
C PRO A 10 11.92 -2.05 2.48
N ALA A 11 11.17 -0.97 2.73
CA ALA A 11 10.24 -0.91 3.85
C ALA A 11 9.10 -1.93 3.71
N SER A 12 8.45 -2.00 2.54
CA SER A 12 7.38 -2.99 2.31
C SER A 12 7.88 -4.44 2.32
N ALA A 13 9.12 -4.69 1.88
CA ALA A 13 9.74 -6.00 1.96
C ALA A 13 9.99 -6.41 3.42
N ALA A 14 10.45 -5.47 4.25
CA ALA A 14 10.61 -5.68 5.69
C ALA A 14 9.27 -5.82 6.42
N ASP A 15 8.23 -5.12 5.98
CA ASP A 15 6.88 -5.31 6.50
C ASP A 15 6.35 -6.72 6.15
N LEU A 16 6.53 -7.16 4.90
CA LEU A 16 6.15 -8.50 4.44
C LEU A 16 6.88 -9.60 5.24
N SER A 17 8.18 -9.45 5.46
CA SER A 17 8.99 -10.48 6.14
C SER A 17 8.58 -10.72 7.59
N LYS A 18 7.94 -9.73 8.24
CA LYS A 18 7.42 -9.84 9.62
C LYS A 18 6.09 -10.59 9.70
N LEU A 19 5.39 -10.79 8.59
CA LEU A 19 4.13 -11.50 8.58
C LEU A 19 4.35 -13.02 8.78
N PRO A 20 3.39 -13.74 9.39
CA PRO A 20 3.30 -15.19 9.29
C PRO A 20 3.39 -15.68 7.85
N LYS A 21 4.02 -16.84 7.61
CA LYS A 21 4.29 -17.35 6.24
C LYS A 21 3.04 -17.51 5.38
N HIS A 22 1.93 -17.97 5.95
CA HIS A 22 0.67 -18.08 5.21
C HIS A 22 0.15 -16.72 4.74
N LEU A 23 0.31 -15.65 5.54
CA LEU A 23 -0.05 -14.29 5.13
C LEU A 23 0.91 -13.73 4.08
N GLN A 24 2.21 -14.02 4.17
CA GLN A 24 3.15 -13.66 3.09
C GLN A 24 2.69 -14.22 1.74
N LEU A 25 2.31 -15.50 1.72
CA LEU A 25 1.82 -16.17 0.51
C LEU A 25 0.49 -15.60 0.03
N GLN A 26 -0.43 -15.27 0.94
CA GLN A 26 -1.70 -14.61 0.57
C GLN A 26 -1.47 -13.23 -0.05
N VAL A 27 -0.57 -12.40 0.51
CA VAL A 27 -0.21 -11.11 -0.08
C VAL A 27 0.29 -11.30 -1.51
N LEU A 28 1.24 -12.21 -1.72
CA LEU A 28 1.76 -12.50 -3.07
C LEU A 28 0.68 -13.04 -4.02
N GLY A 29 -0.26 -13.84 -3.51
CA GLY A 29 -1.39 -14.37 -4.27
C GLY A 29 -2.35 -13.29 -4.77
N GLN A 30 -2.68 -12.31 -3.93
CA GLN A 30 -3.54 -11.18 -4.32
C GLN A 30 -2.95 -10.39 -5.49
N PHE A 31 -1.63 -10.21 -5.51
CA PHE A 31 -0.95 -9.50 -6.59
C PHE A 31 -0.85 -10.27 -7.90
N ARG A 32 -1.12 -11.58 -7.94
CA ARG A 32 -1.09 -12.36 -9.18
C ARG A 32 -2.26 -12.06 -10.12
N GLY A 33 -3.41 -11.61 -9.61
CA GLY A 33 -4.57 -11.19 -10.42
C GLY A 33 -4.51 -9.74 -10.91
N LEU A 34 -3.67 -8.91 -10.27
CA LEU A 34 -3.53 -7.49 -10.59
C LEU A 34 -3.03 -7.16 -12.01
N PRO A 35 -2.24 -7.96 -12.73
CA PRO A 35 -1.86 -7.67 -14.11
C PRO A 35 -3.08 -7.45 -15.03
N GLU A 36 -4.15 -8.22 -14.84
CA GLU A 36 -5.38 -8.11 -15.64
C GLU A 36 -6.20 -6.87 -15.23
N GLU A 37 -6.32 -6.62 -13.92
CA GLU A 37 -7.08 -5.48 -13.35
C GLU A 37 -6.42 -4.12 -13.65
N VAL A 38 -5.09 -4.02 -13.53
CA VAL A 38 -4.34 -2.76 -13.77
C VAL A 38 -4.39 -2.35 -15.24
N VAL A 39 -4.39 -3.32 -16.16
CA VAL A 39 -4.51 -3.09 -17.60
C VAL A 39 -5.92 -2.65 -17.97
N GLY A 40 -6.94 -3.18 -17.29
CA GLY A 40 -8.36 -2.89 -17.53
C GLY A 40 -8.93 -1.64 -16.83
N THR A 41 -8.10 -0.81 -16.17
CA THR A 41 -8.52 0.33 -15.32
C THR A 41 -9.22 -0.01 -13.99
N GLU A 42 -9.36 -1.29 -13.63
CA GLU A 42 -10.12 -1.81 -12.48
C GLU A 42 -9.39 -1.69 -11.12
N LEU A 43 -8.78 -0.53 -10.83
CA LEU A 43 -8.24 -0.27 -9.48
C LEU A 43 -9.25 0.42 -8.55
N ASP A 44 -10.43 0.78 -9.08
CA ASP A 44 -11.49 1.46 -8.33
C ASP A 44 -12.12 0.57 -7.25
N GLN A 45 -11.93 -0.76 -7.34
CA GLN A 45 -12.32 -1.70 -6.29
C GLN A 45 -11.48 -1.56 -5.01
N PHE A 46 -10.30 -0.93 -5.08
CA PHE A 46 -9.44 -0.69 -3.93
C PHE A 46 -9.76 0.64 -3.25
N GLY A 47 -9.48 0.73 -1.95
CA GLY A 47 -9.49 2.04 -1.28
C GLY A 47 -8.51 2.98 -1.97
N LYS A 48 -8.85 4.26 -2.09
CA LYS A 48 -8.03 5.26 -2.78
C LYS A 48 -7.77 6.44 -1.85
N LEU A 49 -6.50 6.84 -1.77
CA LEU A 49 -6.06 8.06 -1.12
C LEU A 49 -5.38 8.94 -2.18
N GLU A 50 -5.67 10.23 -2.18
CA GLU A 50 -5.10 11.17 -3.13
C GLU A 50 -4.55 12.41 -2.42
N ARG A 51 -3.28 12.73 -2.65
CA ARG A 51 -2.66 13.93 -2.09
C ARG A 51 -1.65 14.52 -3.05
N HIS A 52 -1.78 15.82 -3.32
CA HIS A 52 -0.90 16.57 -4.22
C HIS A 52 -0.72 15.89 -5.60
N GLY A 53 -1.79 15.32 -6.15
CA GLY A 53 -1.77 14.60 -7.44
C GLY A 53 -1.18 13.18 -7.40
N ARG A 54 -0.72 12.71 -6.23
CA ARG A 54 -0.29 11.33 -6.02
C ARG A 54 -1.48 10.47 -5.59
N ILE A 55 -1.66 9.34 -6.25
CA ILE A 55 -2.69 8.35 -5.94
C ILE A 55 -2.05 7.14 -5.27
N LEU A 56 -2.57 6.78 -4.10
CA LEU A 56 -2.19 5.59 -3.35
C LEU A 56 -3.41 4.68 -3.21
N HIS A 57 -3.31 3.46 -3.72
CA HIS A 57 -4.34 2.45 -3.58
C HIS A 57 -4.12 1.62 -2.30
N ARG A 58 -5.21 1.16 -1.71
CA ARG A 58 -5.24 0.36 -0.49
C ARG A 58 -6.05 -0.90 -0.70
N MET A 59 -5.36 -2.03 -0.63
CA MET A 59 -5.97 -3.36 -0.54
C MET A 59 -6.10 -3.80 0.92
N ARG A 60 -7.23 -4.43 1.28
CA ARG A 60 -7.46 -5.02 2.60
C ARG A 60 -7.22 -6.53 2.54
N LEU A 61 -6.44 -7.06 3.48
CA LEU A 61 -6.22 -8.49 3.67
C LEU A 61 -6.32 -8.81 5.16
N GLY A 62 -7.51 -9.22 5.60
CA GLY A 62 -7.80 -9.41 7.02
C GLY A 62 -7.50 -8.14 7.82
N ASP A 63 -6.58 -8.25 8.78
CA ASP A 63 -6.14 -7.12 9.60
C ASP A 63 -5.06 -6.24 8.96
N TYR A 64 -4.59 -6.57 7.76
CA TYR A 64 -3.52 -5.83 7.08
C TYR A 64 -4.05 -4.95 5.95
N ARG A 65 -3.40 -3.80 5.75
CA ARG A 65 -3.65 -2.86 4.67
C ARG A 65 -2.38 -2.72 3.87
N ILE A 66 -2.50 -2.96 2.57
CA ILE A 66 -1.38 -2.96 1.64
C ILE A 66 -1.53 -1.71 0.78
N TYR A 67 -0.54 -0.82 0.87
CA TYR A 67 -0.54 0.46 0.16
C TYR A 67 0.39 0.41 -1.03
N PHE A 68 -0.14 0.67 -2.22
CA PHE A 68 0.61 0.57 -3.47
C PHE A 68 0.16 1.61 -4.48
N GLU A 69 0.99 1.86 -5.50
CA GLU A 69 0.65 2.71 -6.63
C GLU A 69 0.99 2.02 -7.95
N ARG A 70 0.44 2.53 -9.05
CA ARG A 70 0.82 2.08 -10.39
C ARG A 70 2.28 2.41 -10.65
N HIS A 71 2.98 1.48 -11.29
CA HIS A 71 4.35 1.67 -11.72
C HIS A 71 4.48 1.28 -13.19
N LYS A 72 5.45 1.87 -13.91
CA LYS A 72 5.66 1.60 -15.36
C LYS A 72 5.89 0.12 -15.71
N LEU A 73 6.30 -0.70 -14.73
CA LEU A 73 6.52 -2.14 -14.87
C LEU A 73 5.40 -3.00 -14.25
N GLY A 74 4.44 -2.40 -13.55
CA GLY A 74 3.39 -3.10 -12.82
C GLY A 74 2.89 -2.29 -11.61
N VAL A 75 3.20 -2.75 -10.40
CA VAL A 75 2.82 -2.05 -9.15
C VAL A 75 4.02 -1.86 -8.23
N LEU A 76 4.00 -0.76 -7.46
CA LEU A 76 4.97 -0.46 -6.42
C LEU A 76 4.28 -0.48 -5.06
N VAL A 77 4.67 -1.42 -4.20
CA VAL A 77 4.18 -1.56 -2.83
C VAL A 77 5.03 -0.69 -1.90
N HIS A 78 4.38 0.25 -1.21
CA HIS A 78 5.04 1.17 -0.30
C HIS A 78 5.09 0.62 1.12
N ARG A 79 3.97 0.07 1.63
CA ARG A 79 3.87 -0.42 3.02
C ARG A 79 2.83 -1.52 3.17
N ILE A 80 3.03 -2.37 4.18
CA ILE A 80 2.04 -3.34 4.66
C ILE A 80 1.82 -3.07 6.15
N LEU A 81 0.66 -2.51 6.49
CA LEU A 81 0.38 -2.02 7.84
C LEU A 81 -0.71 -2.85 8.52
N SER A 82 -0.55 -3.12 9.82
CA SER A 82 -1.61 -3.73 10.62
C SER A 82 -2.71 -2.70 10.96
N ARG A 83 -3.91 -3.18 11.27
CA ARG A 83 -5.00 -2.34 11.79
C ARG A 83 -4.59 -1.55 13.03
N HIS A 84 -3.74 -2.11 13.89
CA HIS A 84 -3.25 -1.45 15.09
C HIS A 84 -2.40 -0.23 14.75
N THR A 85 -1.45 -0.39 13.83
CA THR A 85 -0.62 0.71 13.33
C THR A 85 -1.48 1.83 12.73
N LEU A 86 -2.58 1.49 12.05
CA LEU A 86 -3.50 2.49 11.51
C LEU A 86 -4.29 3.22 12.58
N LYS A 87 -4.68 2.54 13.67
CA LYS A 87 -5.36 3.21 14.80
C LYS A 87 -4.52 4.34 15.37
N ASP A 88 -3.20 4.22 15.40
CA ASP A 88 -2.31 5.28 15.88
C ASP A 88 -2.39 6.57 15.02
N PHE A 89 -2.68 6.44 13.72
CA PHE A 89 -2.92 7.57 12.83
C PHE A 89 -4.34 8.12 12.95
N LEU A 90 -5.32 7.26 13.22
CA LEU A 90 -6.75 7.58 13.25
C LEU A 90 -7.24 8.09 14.62
N PHE A 91 -6.46 7.88 15.70
CA PHE A 91 -6.86 8.25 17.07
C PHE A 91 -7.06 9.76 17.28
N ARG A 92 -6.68 10.60 16.30
CA ARG A 92 -6.84 12.07 16.35
C ARG A 92 -8.03 12.59 15.55
N SER A 93 -8.68 11.76 14.75
CA SER A 93 -9.84 12.16 13.93
C SER A 93 -11.14 11.76 14.64
N ASN A 94 -11.62 12.64 15.52
CA ASN A 94 -12.93 12.52 16.20
C ASN A 94 -14.11 12.84 15.24
N LEU A 95 -13.99 12.48 13.97
CA LEU A 95 -14.90 12.85 12.88
C LEU A 95 -15.47 11.58 12.24
N PRO A 96 -16.72 11.60 11.73
CA PRO A 96 -17.35 10.50 11.02
C PRO A 96 -16.81 10.34 9.59
N LEU A 97 -15.48 10.37 9.43
CA LEU A 97 -14.80 10.21 8.15
C LEU A 97 -14.45 8.73 7.93
N GLY A 98 -14.53 8.28 6.68
CA GLY A 98 -14.02 6.97 6.30
C GLY A 98 -12.50 6.86 6.52
N GLU A 99 -12.00 5.65 6.77
CA GLU A 99 -10.57 5.35 7.02
C GLU A 99 -9.64 6.01 5.98
N ASP A 100 -10.03 6.02 4.71
CA ASP A 100 -9.23 6.60 3.63
C ASP A 100 -9.14 8.12 3.70
N GLN A 101 -10.26 8.81 3.97
CA GLN A 101 -10.26 10.27 4.10
C GLN A 101 -9.43 10.73 5.29
N ALA A 102 -9.55 10.04 6.43
CA ALA A 102 -8.78 10.37 7.63
C ALA A 102 -7.26 10.18 7.44
N LEU A 103 -6.85 9.16 6.68
CA LEU A 103 -5.44 8.94 6.34
C LEU A 103 -4.95 9.89 5.24
N GLN A 104 -5.80 10.21 4.26
CA GLN A 104 -5.49 11.15 3.18
C GLN A 104 -5.09 12.52 3.73
N ASP A 105 -5.80 13.01 4.75
CA ASP A 105 -5.54 14.31 5.36
C ASP A 105 -4.44 14.28 6.44
N ASN A 106 -3.87 13.10 6.76
CA ASN A 106 -2.88 12.95 7.82
C ASN A 106 -1.43 13.10 7.28
N PRO A 107 -0.71 14.18 7.61
CA PRO A 107 0.64 14.40 7.08
C PRO A 107 1.64 13.34 7.53
N LYS A 108 1.54 12.83 8.76
CA LYS A 108 2.44 11.79 9.29
C LYS A 108 2.27 10.46 8.58
N PHE A 109 1.06 10.17 8.11
CA PHE A 109 0.82 8.97 7.30
C PHE A 109 1.60 9.06 5.97
N TRP A 110 1.54 10.20 5.29
CA TRP A 110 2.28 10.39 4.04
C TRP A 110 3.80 10.42 4.24
N GLU A 111 4.30 11.05 5.31
CA GLU A 111 5.73 10.99 5.69
C GLU A 111 6.19 9.52 5.84
N LEU A 112 5.35 8.69 6.46
CA LEU A 112 5.61 7.25 6.63
C LEU A 112 5.66 6.50 5.28
N ILE A 113 4.78 6.86 4.33
CA ILE A 113 4.75 6.29 2.97
C ILE A 113 5.97 6.75 2.16
N GLU A 114 6.35 8.02 2.25
CA GLU A 114 7.46 8.61 1.50
C GLU A 114 8.82 8.10 2.00
N ALA A 115 8.98 7.94 3.32
CA ALA A 115 10.18 7.35 3.89
C ALA A 115 10.48 5.92 3.37
N ALA A 116 9.45 5.21 2.88
CA ALA A 116 9.63 3.89 2.25
C ALA A 116 10.42 3.97 0.93
N GLN A 117 10.28 5.08 0.18
CA GLN A 117 10.92 5.26 -1.12
C GLN A 117 12.40 5.63 -1.02
N SER A 118 12.81 6.28 0.08
CA SER A 118 14.15 6.88 0.22
C SER A 118 15.28 5.89 0.51
N SER A 119 14.99 4.60 0.64
CA SER A 119 16.03 3.58 0.74
C SER A 119 16.60 3.26 -0.65
N LYS A 120 17.40 4.20 -1.16
CA LYS A 120 18.34 3.90 -2.25
C LYS A 120 19.17 2.68 -1.81
N PRO A 121 19.34 1.64 -2.66
CA PRO A 121 20.32 0.61 -2.37
C PRO A 121 21.67 1.31 -2.18
N LYS A 122 22.33 1.04 -1.05
CA LYS A 122 23.68 1.53 -0.81
C LYS A 122 24.57 0.95 -1.92
N PRO A 123 25.40 1.76 -2.60
CA PRO A 123 26.33 1.25 -3.61
C PRO A 123 27.29 0.23 -3.02
#